data_AF-A0A8D8WAJ7-F1
#
_entry.id   AF-A0A8D8WAJ7-F1
#
_cell.length_a   1.000
_cell.length_b   1.000
_cell.length_c   1.000
_cell.angle_alpha   90.00
_cell.angle_beta   90.00
_cell.angle_gamma   90.00
#
_symmetry.space_group_name_H-M   'P 1'
#
loop_
_entity.id
_entity.type
_entity.pdbx_description
1 polymer ?
#
loop_
_entity_poly.entity_id
_entity_poly.type
_entity_poly.pdbx_seq_one_letter_code
_entity_poly.pdbx_strand_id
1 'polypeptide(L)'
;AHARTYNSATAILIIFLLPMNGLKFIKALKVICISDFRDQFNMAEPKRKCVVRQYNIDYLKYGIVTCKADKTKPVCLMCQKTFSNEAMKPSRILDHFTRAHSNVKDKPLSYFQNLAIRYENEATVSSMFASVPKQNNDGVRASYNIALLIAKTGKSHTIGEDLILPAIQEVLKTMLHIPAFDVTKKLSLSNNTVQRRIDEMVGNIEETLCEHLKKTRFAL
;
A
#
# COMPACT_ATOMS: atom_id res chain seq x y z
N ALA A 1 -3.51 52.71 22.32
CA ALA A 1 -4.81 52.01 22.20
C ALA A 1 -5.17 51.90 20.71
N HIS A 2 -5.58 50.71 20.27
CA HIS A 2 -6.10 50.34 18.93
C HIS A 2 -5.09 50.47 17.75
N ALA A 3 -4.48 49.41 17.22
CA ALA A 3 -5.06 48.21 16.58
C ALA A 3 -6.08 48.55 15.48
N ARG A 4 -5.62 48.61 14.23
CA ARG A 4 -6.42 48.36 13.03
C ARG A 4 -5.67 47.41 12.11
N THR A 5 -5.98 46.13 12.30
CA THR A 5 -6.30 45.14 11.26
C THR A 5 -5.73 45.41 9.87
N TYR A 6 -4.58 44.80 9.56
CA TYR A 6 -4.22 44.45 8.19
C TYR A 6 -4.81 43.05 7.91
N ASN A 7 -5.76 43.02 6.98
CA ASN A 7 -6.48 41.82 6.57
C ASN A 7 -5.53 40.76 6.00
N SER A 8 -5.71 39.51 6.46
CA SER A 8 -4.90 38.32 6.15
C SER A 8 -4.96 37.83 4.69
N ALA A 9 -5.68 38.52 3.81
CA ALA A 9 -5.83 38.12 2.41
C ALA A 9 -4.67 38.60 1.50
N THR A 10 -3.92 39.64 1.90
CA THR A 10 -2.84 40.21 1.06
C THR A 10 -1.48 39.56 1.29
N ALA A 11 -1.32 38.69 2.29
CA ALA A 11 -0.08 37.95 2.53
C ALA A 11 0.09 36.71 1.64
N ILE A 12 -0.96 36.30 0.91
CA ILE A 12 -0.97 35.08 0.10
C ILE A 12 -0.32 35.30 -1.29
N LEU A 13 -0.08 36.55 -1.71
CA LEU A 13 0.28 36.85 -3.10
C LEU A 13 1.78 37.09 -3.40
N ILE A 14 2.71 36.91 -2.45
CA ILE A 14 4.14 37.24 -2.66
C ILE A 14 5.06 36.01 -2.74
N ILE A 15 4.56 34.81 -3.08
CA ILE A 15 5.42 33.63 -3.31
C ILE A 15 5.16 33.02 -4.70
N PHE A 16 5.14 33.83 -5.76
CA PHE A 16 4.96 33.29 -7.12
C PHE A 16 6.04 33.65 -8.15
N LEU A 17 7.17 34.28 -7.77
CA LEU A 17 8.15 34.69 -8.78
C LEU A 17 9.63 34.46 -8.41
N LEU A 18 10.01 33.26 -7.98
CA LEU A 18 11.40 32.79 -8.14
C LEU A 18 11.43 31.25 -8.30
N PRO A 19 12.26 30.70 -9.22
CA PRO A 19 12.47 29.26 -9.32
C PRO A 19 13.33 28.84 -8.12
N MET A 20 12.67 28.48 -7.02
CA MET A 20 13.35 28.18 -5.76
C MET A 20 13.46 26.68 -5.58
N ASN A 21 14.69 26.18 -5.71
CA ASN A 21 15.10 24.81 -5.42
C ASN A 21 14.44 24.27 -4.14
N GLY A 22 13.87 23.07 -4.22
CA GLY A 22 12.93 22.46 -3.25
C GLY A 22 13.33 22.48 -1.76
N LEU A 23 14.61 22.68 -1.45
CA LEU A 23 15.11 22.89 -0.08
C LEU A 23 14.59 24.18 0.60
N LYS A 24 14.25 25.22 -0.17
CA LYS A 24 13.78 26.50 0.41
C LYS A 24 12.27 26.52 0.69
N PHE A 25 11.49 25.64 0.05
CA PHE A 25 10.05 25.55 0.23
C PHE A 25 9.65 25.05 1.63
N ILE A 26 10.46 24.14 2.19
CA ILE A 26 10.19 23.51 3.50
C ILE A 26 10.36 24.49 4.67
N LYS A 27 11.22 25.50 4.54
CA LYS A 27 11.35 26.57 5.56
C LYS A 27 10.12 27.49 5.59
N ALA A 28 9.44 27.69 4.47
CA ALA A 28 8.24 28.55 4.39
C ALA A 28 7.00 27.88 5.03
N LEU A 29 6.90 26.54 4.97
CA LEU A 29 5.80 25.80 5.61
C LEU A 29 5.78 25.87 7.14
N LYS A 30 6.87 26.34 7.79
CA LYS A 30 6.93 26.45 9.26
C LYS A 30 5.97 27.50 9.84
N VAL A 31 5.36 28.35 9.00
CA VAL A 31 4.46 29.43 9.43
C VAL A 31 2.97 29.07 9.32
N ILE A 32 2.59 27.96 8.66
CA ILE A 32 1.17 27.66 8.39
C ILE A 32 0.79 26.29 8.96
N CYS A 33 0.32 26.32 10.21
CA CYS A 33 -0.57 25.37 10.91
C CYS A 33 -0.45 23.85 10.62
N ILE A 34 0.19 23.12 11.54
CA ILE A 34 0.15 21.64 11.64
C ILE A 34 -0.61 21.16 12.91
N SER A 35 -1.23 22.03 13.70
CA SER A 35 -1.90 21.60 14.94
C SER A 35 -3.30 20.99 14.76
N ASP A 36 -4.02 21.26 13.67
CA ASP A 36 -5.49 21.06 13.66
C ASP A 36 -5.98 19.84 12.85
N PHE A 37 -5.08 19.04 12.26
CA PHE A 37 -5.47 18.04 11.25
C PHE A 37 -5.63 16.60 11.76
N ARG A 38 -5.59 16.35 13.08
CA ARG A 38 -5.51 14.98 13.63
C ARG A 38 -6.88 14.29 13.85
N ASP A 39 -7.96 15.04 13.97
CA ASP A 39 -9.24 14.45 14.37
C ASP A 39 -10.31 14.64 13.29
N GLN A 40 -10.51 13.64 12.41
CA GLN A 40 -11.80 13.29 11.77
C GLN A 40 -11.59 12.43 10.51
N PHE A 41 -11.38 11.12 10.66
CA PHE A 41 -11.68 10.17 9.57
C PHE A 41 -12.14 8.83 10.16
N ASN A 42 -13.44 8.74 10.45
CA ASN A 42 -14.14 7.47 10.66
C ASN A 42 -15.54 7.63 10.07
N MET A 43 -15.77 7.14 8.84
CA MET A 43 -17.10 6.80 8.37
C MET A 43 -17.02 5.55 7.47
N ALA A 44 -17.73 4.50 7.89
CA ALA A 44 -17.90 3.25 7.16
C ALA A 44 -19.28 3.21 6.49
N GLU A 45 -19.34 2.80 5.23
CA GLU A 45 -20.58 2.71 4.44
C GLU A 45 -21.41 1.44 4.74
N PRO A 46 -22.75 1.46 4.56
CA PRO A 46 -23.63 0.35 4.91
C PRO A 46 -23.69 -0.72 3.80
N LYS A 47 -23.34 -1.97 4.14
CA LYS A 47 -23.40 -3.12 3.23
C LYS A 47 -24.81 -3.74 3.17
N ARG A 48 -25.37 -3.87 1.97
CA ARG A 48 -26.60 -4.65 1.71
C ARG A 48 -26.35 -6.14 2.00
N LYS A 49 -27.30 -6.81 2.67
CA LYS A 49 -27.22 -8.25 2.97
C LYS A 49 -27.50 -9.09 1.72
N CYS A 50 -26.45 -9.57 1.06
CA CYS A 50 -26.53 -10.70 0.12
C CYS A 50 -26.48 -12.01 0.91
N VAL A 51 -27.42 -12.93 0.67
CA VAL A 51 -27.38 -14.28 1.24
C VAL A 51 -26.28 -15.08 0.53
N VAL A 52 -25.13 -15.23 1.18
CA VAL A 52 -23.98 -16.00 0.68
C VAL A 52 -24.20 -17.48 1.02
N ARG A 53 -24.23 -18.36 0.01
CA ARG A 53 -24.17 -19.80 0.24
C ARG A 53 -22.76 -20.17 0.66
N GLN A 54 -22.63 -20.88 1.77
CA GLN A 54 -21.34 -21.34 2.26
C GLN A 54 -20.82 -22.51 1.43
N TYR A 55 -19.50 -22.58 1.28
CA TYR A 55 -18.83 -23.67 0.60
C TYR A 55 -18.98 -24.99 1.37
N ASN A 56 -19.38 -26.04 0.66
CA ASN A 56 -19.37 -27.39 1.19
C ASN A 56 -18.12 -28.13 0.67
N ILE A 57 -17.36 -28.70 1.61
CA ILE A 57 -16.15 -29.48 1.33
C ILE A 57 -16.41 -30.68 0.43
N ASP A 58 -17.64 -31.22 0.45
CA ASP A 58 -18.07 -32.33 -0.40
C ASP A 58 -18.03 -31.99 -1.89
N TYR A 59 -17.98 -30.71 -2.27
CA TYR A 59 -17.86 -30.31 -3.67
C TYR A 59 -16.47 -30.56 -4.27
N LEU A 60 -15.49 -30.91 -3.43
CA LEU A 60 -14.17 -31.34 -3.90
C LEU A 60 -14.26 -32.58 -4.80
N LYS A 61 -15.24 -33.48 -4.59
CA LYS A 61 -15.47 -34.66 -5.44
C LYS A 61 -15.86 -34.32 -6.88
N TYR A 62 -16.27 -33.07 -7.12
CA TYR A 62 -16.55 -32.52 -8.44
C TYR A 62 -15.46 -31.56 -8.92
N GLY A 63 -14.30 -31.57 -8.24
CA GLY A 63 -13.19 -30.67 -8.53
C GLY A 63 -13.50 -29.20 -8.28
N ILE A 64 -14.40 -28.86 -7.37
CA ILE A 64 -14.70 -27.47 -7.00
C ILE A 64 -13.99 -27.10 -5.71
N VAL A 65 -13.39 -25.91 -5.69
CA VAL A 65 -12.75 -25.28 -4.51
C VAL A 65 -13.16 -23.82 -4.40
N THR A 66 -12.80 -23.12 -3.32
CA THR A 66 -12.99 -21.67 -3.21
C THR A 66 -11.88 -20.91 -3.94
N CYS A 67 -12.21 -19.78 -4.55
CA CYS A 67 -11.24 -18.89 -5.18
C CYS A 67 -10.26 -18.33 -4.14
N LYS A 68 -8.97 -18.23 -4.53
CA LYS A 68 -7.93 -17.64 -3.68
C LYS A 68 -8.17 -16.18 -3.33
N ALA A 69 -8.59 -15.38 -4.32
CA ALA A 69 -8.77 -13.93 -4.16
C ALA A 69 -10.07 -13.58 -3.43
N ASP A 70 -11.11 -14.41 -3.61
CA ASP A 70 -12.43 -14.20 -3.03
C ASP A 70 -12.99 -15.54 -2.56
N LYS A 71 -12.82 -15.82 -1.27
CA LYS A 71 -13.26 -17.08 -0.65
C LYS A 71 -14.76 -17.34 -0.76
N THR A 72 -15.55 -16.34 -1.18
CA THR A 72 -16.99 -16.51 -1.38
C THR A 72 -17.33 -17.18 -2.71
N LYS A 73 -16.44 -17.19 -3.69
CA LYS A 73 -16.71 -17.70 -5.04
C LYS A 73 -16.12 -19.09 -5.27
N PRO A 74 -16.88 -20.06 -5.80
CA PRO A 74 -16.34 -21.36 -6.19
C PRO A 74 -15.60 -21.31 -7.54
N VAL A 75 -14.59 -22.17 -7.69
CA VAL A 75 -13.75 -22.33 -8.89
C VAL A 75 -13.61 -23.81 -9.21
N CYS A 76 -13.68 -24.16 -10.49
CA CYS A 76 -13.38 -25.51 -10.97
C CYS A 76 -11.87 -25.70 -11.14
N LEU A 77 -11.30 -26.75 -10.55
CA LEU A 77 -9.88 -27.11 -10.64
C LEU A 77 -9.46 -27.58 -12.04
N MET A 78 -10.39 -28.05 -12.86
CA MET A 78 -10.08 -28.61 -14.19
C MET A 78 -10.04 -27.55 -15.29
N CYS A 79 -10.92 -26.54 -15.23
CA CYS A 79 -11.01 -25.48 -16.24
C CYS A 79 -10.79 -24.06 -15.70
N GLN A 80 -10.51 -23.92 -14.40
CA GLN A 80 -10.32 -22.64 -13.71
C GLN A 80 -11.50 -21.66 -13.81
N LYS A 81 -12.67 -22.14 -14.24
CA LYS A 81 -13.89 -21.32 -14.33
C LYS A 81 -14.35 -20.93 -12.93
N THR A 82 -14.51 -19.62 -12.71
CA THR A 82 -15.11 -19.07 -11.48
C THR A 82 -16.62 -18.99 -11.63
N PHE A 83 -17.35 -19.39 -10.59
CA PHE A 83 -18.80 -19.41 -10.54
C PHE A 83 -19.33 -18.30 -9.61
N SER A 84 -20.58 -17.90 -9.81
CA SER A 84 -21.31 -17.07 -8.85
C SER A 84 -21.85 -17.92 -7.69
N ASN A 85 -22.20 -17.29 -6.56
CA ASN A 85 -22.82 -17.96 -5.40
C ASN A 85 -24.12 -18.71 -5.77
N GLU A 86 -24.84 -18.23 -6.78
CA GLU A 86 -26.05 -18.90 -7.27
C GLU A 86 -25.75 -20.18 -8.05
N ALA A 87 -24.63 -20.21 -8.76
CA ALA A 87 -24.15 -21.37 -9.52
C ALA A 87 -23.53 -22.45 -8.62
N MET A 88 -23.35 -22.18 -7.32
CA MET A 88 -22.88 -23.14 -6.32
C MET A 88 -23.88 -24.25 -5.95
N LYS A 89 -25.06 -24.28 -6.57
CA LYS A 89 -26.03 -25.36 -6.33
C LYS A 89 -25.43 -26.71 -6.77
N PRO A 90 -25.58 -27.79 -5.98
CA PRO A 90 -25.03 -29.11 -6.31
C PRO A 90 -25.41 -29.59 -7.71
N SER A 91 -26.66 -29.37 -8.13
CA SER A 91 -27.15 -29.73 -9.46
C SER A 91 -26.42 -29.00 -10.60
N ARG A 92 -26.06 -27.72 -10.41
CA ARG A 92 -25.34 -26.93 -11.41
C ARG A 92 -23.86 -27.28 -11.47
N ILE A 93 -23.25 -27.54 -10.31
CA ILE A 93 -21.87 -28.04 -10.22
C ILE A 93 -21.76 -29.41 -10.89
N LEU A 94 -22.70 -30.32 -10.61
CA LEU A 94 -22.75 -31.64 -11.21
C LEU A 94 -22.99 -31.58 -12.72
N ASP A 95 -23.91 -30.74 -13.19
CA ASP A 95 -24.14 -30.53 -14.63
C ASP A 95 -22.87 -30.01 -15.32
N HIS A 96 -22.20 -29.02 -14.73
CA HIS A 96 -20.92 -28.54 -15.24
C HIS A 96 -19.87 -29.65 -15.29
N PHE A 97 -19.69 -30.40 -14.19
CA PHE A 97 -18.69 -31.44 -14.08
C PHE A 97 -18.94 -32.57 -15.10
N THR A 98 -20.18 -33.02 -15.23
CA THR A 98 -20.54 -34.08 -16.19
C THR A 98 -20.39 -33.64 -17.64
N ARG A 99 -20.73 -32.39 -17.99
CA ARG A 99 -20.67 -31.90 -19.38
C ARG A 99 -19.27 -31.46 -19.80
N ALA A 100 -18.53 -30.80 -18.92
CA ALA A 100 -17.21 -30.25 -19.24
C ALA A 100 -16.05 -31.21 -18.93
N HIS A 101 -16.27 -32.15 -18.00
CA HIS A 101 -15.22 -32.99 -17.40
C HIS A 101 -15.64 -34.47 -17.28
N SER A 102 -16.39 -34.98 -18.27
CA SER A 102 -16.85 -36.37 -18.33
C SER A 102 -15.70 -37.39 -18.23
N ASN A 103 -14.54 -37.06 -18.78
CA ASN A 103 -13.32 -37.87 -18.81
C ASN A 103 -12.65 -38.10 -17.44
N VAL A 104 -13.04 -37.34 -16.41
CA VAL A 104 -12.45 -37.45 -15.06
C VAL A 104 -13.48 -37.86 -14.00
N LYS A 105 -14.68 -38.30 -14.42
CA LYS A 105 -15.78 -38.69 -13.54
C LYS A 105 -15.44 -39.86 -12.61
N ASP A 106 -14.59 -40.78 -13.07
CA ASP A 106 -14.23 -42.00 -12.33
C ASP A 106 -12.93 -41.85 -11.51
N LYS A 107 -12.38 -40.63 -11.42
CA LYS A 107 -11.15 -40.39 -10.64
C LYS A 107 -11.45 -40.43 -9.13
N PRO A 108 -10.54 -41.00 -8.33
CA PRO A 108 -10.72 -41.05 -6.88
C PRO A 108 -10.60 -39.67 -6.24
N LEU A 109 -11.15 -39.48 -5.04
CA LEU A 109 -11.08 -38.21 -4.30
C LEU A 109 -9.64 -37.71 -4.11
N SER A 110 -8.67 -38.62 -3.95
CA SER A 110 -7.24 -38.29 -3.83
C SER A 110 -6.70 -37.52 -5.05
N TYR A 111 -7.23 -37.77 -6.24
CA TYR A 111 -6.88 -37.00 -7.44
C TYR A 111 -7.28 -35.53 -7.29
N PHE A 112 -8.49 -35.27 -6.80
CA PHE A 112 -9.00 -33.92 -6.58
C PHE A 112 -8.33 -33.21 -5.41
N GLN A 113 -7.96 -33.94 -4.35
CA GLN A 113 -7.15 -33.40 -3.25
C GLN A 113 -5.77 -32.92 -3.75
N ASN A 114 -5.09 -33.73 -4.56
CA ASN A 114 -3.81 -33.35 -5.16
C ASN A 114 -3.94 -32.17 -6.13
N LEU A 115 -5.06 -32.03 -6.83
CA LEU A 115 -5.35 -30.84 -7.63
C LEU A 115 -5.62 -29.60 -6.76
N ALA A 116 -6.33 -29.75 -5.64
CA ALA A 116 -6.59 -28.66 -4.71
C ALA A 116 -5.29 -28.14 -4.07
N ILE A 117 -4.40 -29.05 -3.64
CA ILE A 117 -3.08 -28.69 -3.09
C ILE A 117 -2.25 -27.94 -4.14
N ARG A 118 -2.20 -28.45 -5.38
CA ARG A 118 -1.51 -27.75 -6.47
C ARG A 118 -2.10 -26.39 -6.75
N TYR A 119 -3.44 -26.31 -6.84
CA TYR A 119 -4.14 -25.06 -6.99
C TYR A 119 -3.78 -24.10 -5.87
N GLU A 120 -3.78 -24.51 -4.59
CA GLU A 120 -3.42 -23.66 -3.46
C GLU A 120 -1.96 -23.17 -3.51
N ASN A 121 -1.05 -24.02 -3.97
CA ASN A 121 0.38 -23.72 -4.09
C ASN A 121 0.77 -22.97 -5.38
N GLU A 122 -0.11 -22.89 -6.39
CA GLU A 122 0.17 -22.11 -7.61
C GLU A 122 0.34 -20.62 -7.27
N ALA A 123 1.56 -20.11 -7.45
CA ALA A 123 1.83 -18.69 -7.28
C ALA A 123 0.98 -17.90 -8.28
N THR A 124 0.04 -17.10 -7.78
CA THR A 124 -0.69 -16.14 -8.61
C THR A 124 0.20 -14.92 -8.85
N VAL A 125 0.00 -14.22 -9.96
CA VAL A 125 0.67 -12.93 -10.21
C VAL A 125 0.44 -11.97 -9.03
N SER A 126 -0.75 -11.99 -8.42
CA SER A 126 -1.04 -11.26 -7.18
C SER A 126 -0.25 -11.74 -5.97
N SER A 127 0.06 -13.04 -5.82
CA SER A 127 0.90 -13.50 -4.70
C SER A 127 2.37 -13.10 -4.86
N MET A 128 2.85 -12.92 -6.09
CA MET A 128 4.19 -12.34 -6.34
C MET A 128 4.29 -10.88 -5.86
N PHE A 129 3.20 -10.12 -5.92
CA PHE A 129 3.13 -8.75 -5.39
C PHE A 129 2.71 -8.70 -3.91
N ALA A 130 1.96 -9.68 -3.41
CA ALA A 130 1.55 -9.78 -2.01
C ALA A 130 2.68 -10.29 -1.10
N SER A 131 3.67 -11.00 -1.67
CA SER A 131 4.90 -11.38 -0.98
C SER A 131 5.93 -10.25 -0.97
N VAL A 132 5.52 -9.02 -0.68
CA VAL A 132 6.43 -8.06 -0.04
C VAL A 132 6.29 -8.36 1.45
N PRO A 133 7.24 -9.08 2.08
CA PRO A 133 7.15 -9.37 3.50
C PRO A 133 7.01 -8.04 4.24
N LYS A 134 6.17 -7.99 5.28
CA LYS A 134 5.97 -6.79 6.12
C LYS A 134 7.31 -6.18 6.59
N GLN A 135 8.35 -7.00 6.72
CA GLN A 135 9.74 -6.62 7.02
C GLN A 135 10.46 -5.77 5.94
N ASN A 136 9.95 -5.74 4.70
CA ASN A 136 10.54 -4.94 3.62
C ASN A 136 10.07 -3.46 3.66
N ASN A 137 9.00 -3.17 4.40
CA ASN A 137 8.50 -1.80 4.55
C ASN A 137 9.26 -1.00 5.61
N ASP A 138 9.92 -1.65 6.58
CA ASP A 138 10.58 -0.93 7.67
C ASP A 138 11.78 -0.10 7.19
N GLY A 139 12.57 -0.64 6.26
CA GLY A 139 13.68 0.11 5.63
C GLY A 139 13.19 1.28 4.77
N VAL A 140 12.12 1.07 4.02
CA VAL A 140 11.47 2.13 3.21
C VAL A 140 10.88 3.22 4.09
N ARG A 141 10.24 2.84 5.21
CA ARG A 141 9.68 3.79 6.19
C ARG A 141 10.79 4.58 6.88
N ALA A 142 11.85 3.91 7.32
CA ALA A 142 12.99 4.55 7.95
C ALA A 142 13.68 5.54 7.01
N SER A 143 13.82 5.21 5.72
CA SER A 143 14.39 6.13 4.72
C SER A 143 13.52 7.35 4.43
N TYR A 144 12.18 7.25 4.43
CA TYR A 144 11.32 8.45 4.41
C TYR A 144 11.51 9.31 5.66
N ASN A 145 11.59 8.70 6.84
CA ASN A 145 11.79 9.42 8.09
C ASN A 145 13.14 10.17 8.10
N ILE A 146 14.22 9.53 7.64
CA ILE A 146 15.53 10.16 7.54
C ILE A 146 15.51 11.29 6.50
N ALA A 147 14.91 11.07 5.33
CA ALA A 147 14.75 12.11 4.31
C ALA A 147 13.98 13.33 4.86
N LEU A 148 12.93 13.10 5.66
CA LEU A 148 12.20 14.16 6.35
C LEU A 148 13.08 14.93 7.35
N LEU A 149 13.96 14.25 8.09
CA LEU A 149 14.90 14.90 9.01
C LEU A 149 15.94 15.75 8.26
N ILE A 150 16.46 15.26 7.13
CA ILE A 150 17.38 16.00 6.26
C ILE A 150 16.70 17.28 5.73
N ALA A 151 15.47 17.13 5.22
CA ALA A 151 14.64 18.23 4.76
C ALA A 151 14.38 19.27 5.87
N LYS A 152 13.95 18.82 7.06
CA LYS A 152 13.66 19.70 8.21
C LYS A 152 14.88 20.49 8.68
N THR A 153 16.07 19.91 8.58
CA THR A 153 17.33 20.56 8.95
C THR A 153 17.93 21.39 7.81
N GLY A 154 17.37 21.32 6.60
CA GLY A 154 17.83 22.05 5.42
C GLY A 154 19.23 21.62 4.95
N LYS A 155 19.59 20.35 5.17
CA LYS A 155 20.88 19.78 4.74
C LYS A 155 20.80 19.23 3.31
N SER A 156 21.94 19.10 2.64
CA SER A 156 22.00 18.47 1.30
C SER A 156 21.53 17.02 1.36
N HIS A 157 20.98 16.51 0.25
CA HIS A 157 20.57 15.11 0.16
C HIS A 157 21.76 14.14 0.20
N THR A 158 22.94 14.60 -0.21
CA THR A 158 24.21 13.85 -0.16
C THR A 158 24.60 13.43 1.25
N ILE A 159 24.14 14.15 2.30
CA ILE A 159 24.43 13.79 3.70
C ILE A 159 23.96 12.36 4.06
N GLY A 160 22.96 11.84 3.34
CA GLY A 160 22.47 10.48 3.49
C GLY A 160 23.56 9.43 3.22
N GLU A 161 24.26 9.57 2.08
CA GLU A 161 25.33 8.65 1.67
C GLU A 161 26.70 9.03 2.26
N ASP A 162 26.98 10.33 2.42
CA ASP A 162 28.29 10.83 2.86
C ASP A 162 28.55 10.58 4.36
N LEU A 163 27.50 10.60 5.20
CA LEU A 163 27.66 10.60 6.66
C LEU A 163 26.71 9.64 7.37
N ILE A 164 25.42 9.69 7.06
CA ILE A 164 24.41 8.92 7.81
C ILE A 164 24.59 7.43 7.56
N LEU A 165 24.79 7.02 6.30
CA LEU A 165 24.99 5.61 5.96
C LEU A 165 26.27 5.04 6.61
N PRO A 166 27.46 5.67 6.52
CA PRO A 166 28.66 5.24 7.25
C PRO A 166 28.47 5.18 8.77
N ALA A 167 27.80 6.17 9.37
CA ALA A 167 27.55 6.19 10.82
C ALA A 167 26.69 5.01 11.26
N ILE A 168 25.63 4.68 10.50
CA ILE A 168 24.80 3.50 10.77
C ILE A 168 25.63 2.22 10.64
N GLN A 169 26.46 2.11 9.60
CA GLN A 169 27.33 0.95 9.41
C GLN A 169 28.28 0.73 10.60
N GLU A 170 28.87 1.80 11.11
CA GLU A 170 29.78 1.73 12.26
C GLU A 170 29.07 1.27 13.53
N VAL A 171 27.87 1.78 13.81
CA VAL A 171 27.05 1.34 14.96
C VAL A 171 26.66 -0.13 14.84
N LEU A 172 26.19 -0.56 13.66
CA LEU A 172 25.80 -1.96 13.43
C LEU A 172 26.99 -2.91 13.62
N LYS A 173 28.18 -2.50 13.18
CA LYS A 173 29.41 -3.28 13.29
C LYS A 173 29.95 -3.34 14.72
N THR A 174 30.01 -2.20 15.40
CA THR A 174 30.68 -2.07 16.71
C THR A 174 29.80 -2.47 17.89
N MET A 175 28.54 -2.04 17.89
CA MET A 175 27.64 -2.25 19.03
C MET A 175 26.79 -3.51 18.90
N LEU A 176 26.38 -3.85 17.68
CA LEU A 176 25.46 -4.97 17.45
C LEU A 176 26.13 -6.20 16.84
N HIS A 177 27.34 -6.05 16.30
CA HIS A 177 28.05 -7.10 15.57
C HIS A 177 27.21 -7.74 14.45
N ILE A 178 26.35 -6.93 13.81
CA ILE A 178 25.46 -7.36 12.72
C ILE A 178 26.11 -6.99 11.37
N PRO A 179 26.04 -7.85 10.34
CA PRO A 179 26.46 -7.49 8.99
C PRO A 179 25.64 -6.30 8.47
N ALA A 180 26.31 -5.16 8.27
CA ALA A 180 25.62 -3.91 7.92
C ALA A 180 24.95 -3.94 6.53
N PHE A 181 25.45 -4.79 5.61
CA PHE A 181 25.01 -4.83 4.21
C PHE A 181 23.50 -5.03 4.06
N ASP A 182 22.91 -5.98 4.80
CA ASP A 182 21.49 -6.31 4.69
C ASP A 182 20.58 -5.18 5.18
N VAL A 183 21.08 -4.41 6.16
CA VAL A 183 20.36 -3.26 6.73
C VAL A 183 20.49 -2.04 5.82
N THR A 184 21.70 -1.74 5.34
CA THR A 184 21.95 -0.60 4.46
C THR A 184 21.32 -0.76 3.08
N LYS A 185 21.20 -2.00 2.57
CA LYS A 185 20.50 -2.26 1.31
C LYS A 185 19.01 -1.90 1.41
N LYS A 186 18.38 -2.14 2.57
CA LYS A 186 16.99 -1.78 2.85
C LYS A 186 16.83 -0.28 3.12
N LEU A 187 17.84 0.36 3.72
CA LEU A 187 17.92 1.80 3.96
C LEU A 187 18.55 2.51 2.75
N SER A 188 17.81 2.59 1.64
CA SER A 188 18.26 3.33 0.45
C SER A 188 18.32 4.84 0.76
N LEU A 189 19.52 5.34 1.09
CA LEU A 189 19.80 6.73 1.44
C LEU A 189 20.74 7.44 0.44
N SER A 190 20.84 6.92 -0.80
CA SER A 190 21.59 7.60 -1.85
C SER A 190 21.03 8.99 -2.13
N ASN A 191 21.87 9.91 -2.63
CA ASN A 191 21.48 11.28 -2.96
C ASN A 191 20.16 11.34 -3.75
N ASN A 192 20.07 10.55 -4.84
CA ASN A 192 18.88 10.48 -5.69
C ASN A 192 17.65 9.94 -4.95
N THR A 193 17.83 8.99 -4.04
CA THR A 193 16.72 8.41 -3.28
C THR A 193 16.18 9.39 -2.25
N VAL A 194 17.07 10.06 -1.51
CA VAL A 194 16.69 11.07 -0.52
C VAL A 194 15.97 12.23 -1.20
N GLN A 195 16.50 12.70 -2.34
CA GLN A 195 15.85 13.73 -3.15
C GLN A 195 14.44 13.30 -3.57
N ARG A 196 14.30 12.14 -4.23
CA ARG A 196 13.01 11.64 -4.71
C ARG A 196 11.97 11.54 -3.59
N ARG A 197 12.38 11.04 -2.41
CA ARG A 197 11.47 10.93 -1.25
C ARG A 197 11.00 12.29 -0.76
N ILE A 198 11.87 13.30 -0.78
CA ILE A 198 11.51 14.67 -0.41
C ILE A 198 10.53 15.24 -1.43
N ASP A 199 10.80 15.08 -2.73
CA ASP A 199 9.91 15.54 -3.80
C ASP A 199 8.53 14.88 -3.72
N GLU A 200 8.47 13.57 -3.45
CA GLU A 200 7.22 12.83 -3.24
C GLU A 200 6.43 13.34 -2.01
N MET A 201 7.12 13.59 -0.89
CA MET A 201 6.48 14.17 0.29
C MET A 201 5.95 15.59 0.02
N VAL A 202 6.69 16.40 -0.73
CA VAL A 202 6.26 17.74 -1.15
C VAL A 202 5.01 17.63 -2.02
N GLY A 203 5.03 16.80 -3.06
CA GLY A 203 3.88 16.61 -3.94
C GLY A 203 2.64 16.12 -3.19
N ASN A 204 2.78 15.21 -2.23
CA ASN A 204 1.65 14.75 -1.42
C ASN A 204 1.06 15.86 -0.53
N ILE A 205 1.91 16.71 0.04
CA ILE A 205 1.46 17.87 0.83
C ILE A 205 0.73 18.87 -0.07
N GLU A 206 1.27 19.16 -1.25
CA GLU A 206 0.65 20.06 -2.23
C GLU A 206 -0.72 19.57 -2.68
N GLU A 207 -0.82 18.29 -3.02
CA GLU A 207 -2.09 17.65 -3.41
C GLU A 207 -3.11 17.71 -2.27
N THR A 208 -2.70 17.33 -1.07
CA THR A 208 -3.55 17.35 0.14
C THR A 208 -4.06 18.77 0.42
N LEU A 209 -3.18 19.77 0.31
CA LEU A 209 -3.55 21.17 0.51
C LEU A 209 -4.52 21.64 -0.59
N CYS A 210 -4.24 21.35 -1.85
CA CYS A 210 -5.12 21.71 -2.96
C CYS A 210 -6.51 21.08 -2.82
N GLU A 211 -6.58 19.80 -2.45
CA GLU A 211 -7.85 19.14 -2.17
C GLU A 211 -8.62 19.79 -1.03
N HIS A 212 -7.93 20.14 0.06
CA HIS A 212 -8.53 20.81 1.19
C HIS A 212 -9.10 22.17 0.76
N LEU A 213 -8.30 23.01 0.09
CA LEU A 213 -8.73 24.33 -0.40
C LEU A 213 -9.93 24.25 -1.35
N LYS A 214 -10.01 23.20 -2.19
CA LYS A 214 -11.18 22.97 -3.07
C LYS A 214 -12.46 22.61 -2.32
N LYS A 215 -12.34 21.90 -1.18
CA LYS A 215 -13.47 21.42 -0.38
C LYS A 215 -13.95 22.46 0.64
N THR A 216 -13.07 23.34 1.09
CA THR A 216 -13.36 24.35 2.10
C THR A 216 -14.07 25.55 1.46
N ARG A 217 -15.23 25.93 2.00
CA ARG A 217 -15.89 27.20 1.64
C ARG A 217 -15.29 28.32 2.49
N PHE A 218 -14.57 29.23 1.86
CA PHE A 218 -14.09 30.43 2.53
C PHE A 218 -15.21 31.47 2.58
N ALA A 219 -15.52 31.99 3.76
CA ALA A 219 -16.39 33.14 3.89
C ALA A 219 -15.68 34.35 3.26
N LEU A 220 -16.39 35.02 2.34
CA LEU A 220 -15.95 36.22 1.64
C LEU A 220 -15.98 37.45 2.55
#